data_AF-A0A7J3DMX5-F1
#
_entry.id   AF-A0A7J3DMX5-F1
#
_cell.length_a   1.000
_cell.length_b   1.000
_cell.length_c   1.000
_cell.angle_alpha   90.00
_cell.angle_beta   90.00
_cell.angle_gamma   90.00
#
_symmetry.space_group_name_H-M   'P 1'
#
loop_
_entity.id
_entity.type
_entity.pdbx_description
1 polymer ?
#
loop_
_entity_poly.entity_id
_entity_poly.type
_entity_poly.pdbx_seq_one_letter_code
_entity_poly.pdbx_strand_id
1 'polypeptide(L)'
;MDEAIIVETIKRMKDSGLEDDIIISTLEDVGISREKAQELINKASGLKKEVPAKKEEEPKKEEAQEVAQPEALLEEAEPEEAEELTEEESRAKEKIELPVEIESEETPESPTEAIKAHLQEAKLEQDLQHTTMQAALVQHTSMLDDIHKSLQNVATQKPECPKAMSEQIVKIQTDIEKIKTDLAEAKADIAAMKELMSKVLDSTKKLLLRMP
;
A
#
# COMPACT_ATOMS: atom_id res chain seq x y z
N MET A 1 10.30 1.89 19.62
CA MET A 1 9.66 0.56 19.56
C MET A 1 10.76 -0.48 19.48
N ASP A 2 10.66 -1.53 20.28
CA ASP A 2 11.65 -2.61 20.26
C ASP A 2 11.51 -3.43 18.97
N GLU A 3 12.62 -3.67 18.31
CA GLU A 3 12.68 -4.40 17.05
C GLU A 3 12.11 -5.82 17.17
N ALA A 4 12.25 -6.45 18.34
CA ALA A 4 11.69 -7.76 18.65
C ALA A 4 10.15 -7.79 18.60
N ILE A 5 9.48 -6.74 19.08
CA ILE A 5 8.02 -6.64 19.08
C ILE A 5 7.49 -6.49 17.65
N ILE A 6 8.21 -5.71 16.83
CA ILE A 6 7.84 -5.52 15.42
C ILE A 6 7.98 -6.83 14.65
N VAL A 7 9.07 -7.57 14.85
CA VAL A 7 9.29 -8.89 14.22
C VAL A 7 8.21 -9.89 14.62
N GLU A 8 7.81 -9.93 15.90
CA GLU A 8 6.72 -10.81 16.35
C GLU A 8 5.38 -10.44 15.73
N THR A 9 5.10 -9.13 15.60
CA THR A 9 3.88 -8.63 14.96
C THR A 9 3.85 -9.00 13.48
N ILE A 10 4.95 -8.77 12.75
CA ILE A 10 5.08 -9.18 11.35
C ILE A 10 4.86 -10.69 11.18
N LYS A 11 5.39 -11.50 12.10
CA LYS A 11 5.18 -12.95 12.08
C LYS A 11 3.69 -13.31 12.20
N ARG A 12 2.96 -12.69 13.14
CA ARG A 12 1.50 -12.89 13.26
C ARG A 12 0.74 -12.43 12.02
N MET A 13 1.16 -11.33 11.39
CA MET A 13 0.56 -10.85 10.15
C MET A 13 0.74 -11.86 9.02
N LYS A 14 1.95 -12.41 8.84
CA LYS A 14 2.20 -13.47 7.85
C LYS A 14 1.46 -14.77 8.17
N ASP A 15 1.39 -15.17 9.43
CA ASP A 15 0.62 -16.35 9.87
C ASP A 15 -0.89 -16.17 9.62
N SER A 16 -1.37 -14.94 9.56
CA SER A 16 -2.76 -14.58 9.20
C SER A 16 -2.99 -14.51 7.68
N GLY A 17 -1.95 -14.75 6.87
CA GLY A 17 -2.04 -14.71 5.41
C GLY A 17 -1.98 -13.30 4.82
N LEU A 18 -1.50 -12.30 5.54
CA LEU A 18 -1.24 -10.98 4.97
C LEU A 18 -0.02 -11.02 4.03
N GLU A 19 -0.16 -10.39 2.87
CA GLU A 19 0.90 -10.26 1.89
C GLU A 19 1.99 -9.27 2.35
N ASP A 20 3.24 -9.50 1.93
CA ASP A 20 4.39 -8.70 2.36
C ASP A 20 4.23 -7.21 1.99
N ASP A 21 3.58 -6.88 0.87
CA ASP A 21 3.32 -5.49 0.45
C ASP A 21 2.37 -4.73 1.39
N ILE A 22 1.35 -5.43 1.92
CA ILE A 22 0.41 -4.84 2.89
C ILE A 22 1.13 -4.59 4.22
N ILE A 23 1.97 -5.55 4.64
CA ILE A 23 2.79 -5.42 5.85
C ILE A 23 3.75 -4.23 5.70
N ILE A 24 4.40 -4.05 4.55
CA ILE A 24 5.28 -2.91 4.27
C ILE A 24 4.51 -1.59 4.38
N SER A 25 3.35 -1.47 3.72
CA SER A 25 2.52 -0.25 3.80
C SER A 25 2.14 0.09 5.25
N THR A 26 1.73 -0.91 6.04
CA THR A 26 1.40 -0.67 7.46
C THR A 26 2.61 -0.26 8.31
N LEU A 27 3.81 -0.71 7.95
CA LEU A 27 5.04 -0.30 8.64
C LEU A 27 5.46 1.12 8.21
N GLU A 28 5.24 1.50 6.95
CA GLU A 28 5.44 2.87 6.45
C GLU A 28 4.53 3.87 7.17
N ASP A 29 3.26 3.52 7.39
CA ASP A 29 2.31 4.34 8.15
C ASP A 29 2.76 4.59 9.61
N VAL A 30 3.53 3.66 10.17
CA VAL A 30 4.12 3.75 11.52
C VAL A 30 5.48 4.47 11.50
N GLY A 31 5.94 4.92 10.34
CA GLY A 31 7.18 5.68 10.15
C GLY A 31 8.44 4.81 9.97
N ILE A 32 8.30 3.54 9.60
CA ILE A 32 9.42 2.66 9.27
C ILE A 32 9.66 2.73 7.76
N SER A 33 10.88 3.06 7.34
CA SER A 33 11.22 3.12 5.92
C SER A 33 11.06 1.76 5.24
N ARG A 34 10.70 1.78 3.96
CA ARG A 34 10.48 0.59 3.12
C ARG A 34 11.61 -0.43 3.19
N GLU A 35 12.86 0.05 3.11
CA GLU A 35 14.04 -0.81 3.16
C GLU A 35 14.15 -1.55 4.50
N LYS A 36 13.91 -0.83 5.61
CA LYS A 36 13.94 -1.39 6.96
C LYS A 36 12.77 -2.34 7.20
N ALA A 37 11.59 -2.04 6.66
CA ALA A 37 10.45 -2.94 6.69
C ALA A 37 10.76 -4.27 5.99
N GLN A 38 11.41 -4.22 4.82
CA GLN A 38 11.85 -5.42 4.09
C GLN A 38 12.84 -6.27 4.91
N GLU A 39 13.79 -5.63 5.60
CA GLU A 39 14.74 -6.35 6.46
C GLU A 39 14.05 -7.03 7.64
N LEU A 40 13.07 -6.37 8.26
CA LEU A 40 12.29 -6.94 9.36
C LEU A 40 11.41 -8.10 8.89
N ILE A 41 10.83 -8.02 7.69
CA ILE A 41 10.07 -9.12 7.07
C ILE A 41 10.97 -10.32 6.78
N ASN A 42 12.18 -10.09 6.25
CA ASN A 42 13.15 -11.16 6.01
C ASN A 42 13.57 -11.84 7.33
N LYS A 43 13.82 -11.03 8.37
CA LYS A 43 14.17 -11.49 9.72
C LYS A 43 13.02 -12.28 10.36
N ALA A 44 11.77 -11.85 10.20
CA ALA A 44 10.58 -12.55 10.67
C ALA A 44 10.29 -13.85 9.91
N SER A 45 10.60 -13.88 8.61
CA SER A 45 10.41 -15.05 7.74
C SER A 45 11.48 -16.14 7.93
N GLY A 46 12.47 -15.91 8.80
CA GLY A 46 13.56 -16.85 9.04
C GLY A 46 14.56 -16.97 7.87
N LEU A 47 14.45 -16.11 6.87
CA LEU A 47 15.43 -15.97 5.80
C LEU A 47 16.64 -15.25 6.38
N LYS A 48 17.57 -16.03 6.95
CA LYS A 48 18.90 -15.55 7.29
C LYS A 48 19.55 -15.02 6.01
N LYS A 49 19.56 -13.69 5.87
CA LYS A 49 20.37 -12.98 4.88
C LYS A 49 21.83 -13.31 5.21
N GLU A 50 22.45 -14.19 4.44
CA GLU A 50 23.91 -14.25 4.38
C GLU A 50 24.36 -12.85 3.96
N VAL A 51 25.04 -12.16 4.88
CA VAL A 51 25.61 -10.84 4.65
C VAL A 51 26.65 -11.00 3.54
N PRO A 52 26.50 -10.39 2.34
CA PRO A 52 27.62 -10.30 1.42
C PRO A 52 28.67 -9.41 2.09
N ALA A 53 29.80 -10.04 2.40
CA ALA A 53 30.94 -9.38 3.00
C ALA A 53 31.36 -8.16 2.17
N LYS A 54 31.47 -7.01 2.85
CA LYS A 54 32.27 -5.87 2.44
C LYS A 54 33.61 -6.34 1.86
N LYS A 55 33.92 -5.89 0.64
CA LYS A 55 35.31 -5.67 0.19
C LYS A 55 35.44 -4.21 -0.20
N GLU A 56 36.04 -3.44 0.71
CA GLU A 56 36.68 -2.16 0.44
C GLU A 56 38.06 -2.40 -0.19
N GLU A 57 38.36 -1.59 -1.23
CA GLU A 57 39.67 -1.03 -1.64
C GLU A 57 40.72 -1.98 -2.26
N GLU A 58 41.46 -1.68 -3.34
CA GLU A 58 41.82 -0.40 -3.98
C GLU A 58 42.56 -0.65 -5.37
N PRO A 59 43.20 0.31 -6.08
CA PRO A 59 42.96 0.64 -7.49
C PRO A 59 44.14 0.38 -8.47
N LYS A 60 43.90 0.57 -9.79
CA LYS A 60 44.89 0.92 -10.86
C LYS A 60 44.14 1.10 -12.20
N LYS A 61 44.03 2.32 -12.74
CA LYS A 61 44.96 3.05 -13.65
C LYS A 61 44.68 2.79 -15.14
N GLU A 62 44.35 3.89 -15.83
CA GLU A 62 44.68 4.26 -17.22
C GLU A 62 44.27 3.31 -18.37
N GLU A 63 43.31 3.74 -19.20
CA GLU A 63 43.64 4.27 -20.53
C GLU A 63 42.44 4.98 -21.18
N ALA A 64 42.77 6.02 -21.94
CA ALA A 64 41.88 6.95 -22.59
C ALA A 64 41.48 6.50 -24.00
N GLN A 65 40.27 6.85 -24.43
CA GLN A 65 39.90 7.16 -25.82
C GLN A 65 38.54 7.86 -25.77
N GLU A 66 38.54 9.19 -25.80
CA GLU A 66 38.49 10.04 -27.00
C GLU A 66 37.06 10.24 -27.52
N VAL A 67 36.67 11.49 -27.39
CA VAL A 67 35.41 12.17 -27.66
C VAL A 67 35.22 12.36 -29.16
N ALA A 68 33.98 12.28 -29.66
CA ALA A 68 33.38 13.30 -30.54
C ALA A 68 32.00 12.85 -31.05
N GLN A 69 30.93 13.52 -30.62
CA GLN A 69 30.06 14.37 -31.45
C GLN A 69 28.78 14.81 -30.69
N PRO A 70 28.11 15.90 -31.13
CA PRO A 70 27.94 17.07 -30.25
C PRO A 70 26.47 17.51 -30.06
N GLU A 71 26.32 18.49 -29.17
CA GLU A 71 25.40 19.66 -29.23
C GLU A 71 23.93 19.46 -29.64
N ALA A 72 23.03 19.67 -28.67
CA ALA A 72 21.96 20.67 -28.74
C ALA A 72 21.34 20.83 -27.33
N LEU A 73 21.63 21.89 -26.58
CA LEU A 73 20.98 23.22 -26.59
C LEU A 73 19.48 23.22 -26.22
N LEU A 74 19.20 23.88 -25.08
CA LEU A 74 17.98 24.57 -24.60
C LEU A 74 17.96 24.38 -23.08
N GLU A 75 18.56 25.26 -22.27
CA GLU A 75 18.27 26.68 -22.06
C GLU A 75 16.84 26.93 -21.56
N GLU A 76 16.80 27.59 -20.40
CA GLU A 76 15.73 28.39 -19.80
C GLU A 76 14.80 27.79 -18.72
N ALA A 77 14.81 28.56 -17.61
CA ALA A 77 13.69 28.91 -16.73
C ALA A 77 13.48 28.11 -15.42
N GLU A 78 14.21 28.50 -14.38
CA GLU A 78 13.56 28.97 -13.13
C GLU A 78 13.01 30.39 -13.37
N PRO A 79 12.09 30.96 -12.57
CA PRO A 79 11.39 30.45 -11.38
C PRO A 79 9.85 30.61 -11.52
N GLU A 80 9.04 30.00 -10.64
CA GLU A 80 7.81 30.69 -10.20
C GLU A 80 7.28 30.14 -8.87
N GLU A 81 7.10 31.08 -7.96
CA GLU A 81 6.36 30.97 -6.71
C GLU A 81 4.90 30.62 -7.01
N ALA A 82 4.35 29.66 -6.26
CA ALA A 82 2.91 29.49 -6.13
C ALA A 82 2.56 29.58 -4.64
N GLU A 83 2.55 30.81 -4.13
CA GLU A 83 1.58 31.21 -3.12
C GLU A 83 0.20 31.17 -3.78
N GLU A 84 -0.68 30.27 -3.35
CA GLU A 84 -2.11 30.44 -3.58
C GLU A 84 -2.85 30.38 -2.23
N LEU A 85 -3.05 31.59 -1.72
CA LEU A 85 -4.08 31.98 -0.76
C LEU A 85 -5.45 31.87 -1.44
N THR A 86 -6.31 31.01 -0.93
CA THR A 86 -7.79 31.02 -1.08
C THR A 86 -8.34 30.16 0.06
N GLU A 87 -9.36 30.46 0.86
CA GLU A 87 -10.35 31.52 1.06
C GLU A 87 -10.70 31.40 2.56
N GLU A 88 -10.50 32.41 3.40
CA GLU A 88 -11.54 33.37 3.80
C GLU A 88 -12.99 32.83 3.72
N GLU A 89 -13.40 32.01 4.69
CA GLU A 89 -14.81 31.99 5.10
C GLU A 89 -14.95 32.21 6.61
N SER A 90 -15.05 33.50 6.89
CA SER A 90 -15.60 34.13 8.07
C SER A 90 -16.88 33.44 8.58
N ARG A 91 -16.74 32.55 9.57
CA ARG A 91 -17.82 32.33 10.54
C ARG A 91 -17.92 33.56 11.42
N ALA A 92 -18.64 34.54 10.88
CA ALA A 92 -19.21 35.65 11.59
C ALA A 92 -19.80 35.15 12.90
N LYS A 93 -19.20 35.61 14.00
CA LYS A 93 -19.92 35.77 15.25
C LYS A 93 -20.99 36.82 14.99
N GLU A 94 -22.11 36.38 14.42
CA GLU A 94 -23.35 37.15 14.38
C GLU A 94 -23.82 37.24 15.82
N LYS A 95 -23.26 38.23 16.51
CA LYS A 95 -23.78 38.80 17.73
C LYS A 95 -25.09 39.46 17.32
N ILE A 96 -26.13 38.65 17.18
CA ILE A 96 -27.51 39.11 17.17
C ILE A 96 -27.72 39.72 18.55
N GLU A 97 -27.55 41.03 18.62
CA GLU A 97 -28.16 41.85 19.65
C GLU A 97 -29.66 41.72 19.47
N LEU A 98 -30.22 40.65 20.05
CA LEU A 98 -31.62 40.62 20.39
C LEU A 98 -31.85 41.80 21.34
N PRO A 99 -32.82 42.67 21.06
CA PRO A 99 -33.27 43.61 22.07
C PRO A 99 -33.69 42.78 23.28
N VAL A 100 -33.06 43.07 24.42
CA VAL A 100 -33.53 42.64 25.73
C VAL A 100 -34.86 43.36 25.93
N GLU A 101 -35.92 42.84 25.31
CA GLU A 101 -37.26 43.07 25.77
C GLU A 101 -37.33 42.38 27.13
N ILE A 102 -37.43 43.23 28.14
CA ILE A 102 -37.70 42.89 29.52
C ILE A 102 -39.09 42.22 29.50
N GLU A 103 -39.13 40.92 29.27
CA GLU A 103 -40.30 40.12 29.58
C GLU A 103 -40.41 40.10 31.11
N SER A 104 -41.38 40.89 31.58
CA SER A 104 -41.97 40.82 32.90
C SER A 104 -42.05 39.38 33.40
N GLU A 105 -41.38 39.11 34.53
CA GLU A 105 -41.68 37.98 35.41
C GLU A 105 -43.17 38.06 35.81
N GLU A 106 -44.06 37.52 34.99
CA GLU A 106 -45.37 37.09 35.44
C GLU A 106 -45.14 35.83 36.27
N THR A 107 -44.86 36.02 37.56
CA THR A 107 -45.02 34.95 38.54
C THR A 107 -46.43 34.40 38.40
N PRO A 108 -46.63 33.10 38.19
CA PRO A 108 -47.96 32.53 38.00
C PRO A 108 -48.79 32.79 39.26
N GLU A 109 -49.77 33.68 39.16
CA GLU A 109 -50.62 34.08 40.29
C GLU A 109 -51.54 32.94 40.78
N SER A 110 -51.51 31.77 40.10
CA SER A 110 -52.20 30.57 40.53
C SER A 110 -51.43 29.27 40.23
N PRO A 111 -51.34 28.31 41.17
CA PRO A 111 -50.72 27.00 40.95
C PRO A 111 -51.37 26.21 39.80
N THR A 112 -52.60 26.54 39.38
CA THR A 112 -53.26 25.89 38.24
C THR A 112 -52.67 26.31 36.90
N GLU A 113 -52.15 27.54 36.78
CA GLU A 113 -51.53 28.02 35.53
C GLU A 113 -50.13 27.45 35.35
N ALA A 114 -49.36 27.33 36.43
CA ALA A 114 -48.05 26.68 36.42
C ALA A 114 -48.14 25.21 35.95
N ILE A 115 -49.17 24.47 36.39
CA ILE A 115 -49.39 23.08 35.95
C ILE A 115 -49.74 23.04 34.45
N LYS A 116 -50.54 23.99 33.96
CA LYS A 116 -50.93 24.05 32.55
C LYS A 116 -49.74 24.40 31.65
N ALA A 117 -48.89 25.34 32.08
CA ALA A 117 -47.66 25.71 31.39
C ALA A 117 -46.70 24.51 31.31
N HIS A 118 -46.45 23.82 32.42
CA HIS A 118 -45.62 22.61 32.41
C HIS A 118 -46.20 21.49 31.53
N LEU A 119 -47.52 21.30 31.50
CA LEU A 119 -48.15 20.29 30.65
C LEU A 119 -48.04 20.63 29.16
N GLN A 120 -48.08 21.91 28.81
CA GLN A 120 -47.83 22.38 27.44
C GLN A 120 -46.35 22.25 27.06
N GLU A 121 -45.44 22.60 27.97
CA GLU A 121 -43.99 22.45 27.80
C GLU A 121 -43.61 20.98 27.60
N ALA A 122 -44.11 20.07 28.46
CA ALA A 122 -43.86 18.63 28.34
C ALA A 122 -44.40 18.05 27.02
N LYS A 123 -45.54 18.57 26.53
CA LYS A 123 -46.08 18.17 25.23
C LYS A 123 -45.19 18.63 24.08
N LEU A 124 -44.71 19.89 24.14
CA LEU A 124 -43.81 20.44 23.14
C LEU A 124 -42.48 19.67 23.13
N GLU A 125 -41.94 19.36 24.30
CA GLU A 125 -40.75 18.53 24.45
C GLU A 125 -40.95 17.14 23.84
N GLN A 126 -42.10 16.50 24.10
CA GLN A 126 -42.43 15.20 23.52
C GLN A 126 -42.53 15.27 21.98
N ASP A 127 -43.18 16.31 21.43
CA ASP A 127 -43.30 16.51 19.99
C ASP A 127 -41.92 16.77 19.34
N LEU A 128 -41.05 17.51 20.02
CA LEU A 128 -39.67 17.75 19.61
C LEU A 128 -38.86 16.45 19.60
N GLN A 129 -38.97 15.62 20.64
CA GLN A 129 -38.31 14.32 20.71
C GLN A 129 -38.77 13.39 19.59
N HIS A 130 -40.08 13.31 19.33
CA HIS A 130 -40.62 12.50 18.24
C HIS A 130 -40.11 12.98 16.88
N THR A 131 -40.12 14.29 16.64
CA THR A 131 -39.62 14.89 15.40
C THR A 131 -38.12 14.62 15.21
N THR A 132 -37.33 14.75 16.27
CA THR A 132 -35.89 14.47 16.24
C THR A 132 -35.61 13.00 15.96
N MET A 133 -36.35 12.09 16.59
CA MET A 133 -36.23 10.65 16.34
C MET A 133 -36.61 10.31 14.89
N GLN A 134 -37.70 10.89 14.37
CA GLN A 134 -38.14 10.65 13.00
C GLN A 134 -37.12 11.17 11.97
N ALA A 135 -36.50 12.33 12.19
CA ALA A 135 -35.43 12.85 11.35
C ALA A 135 -34.20 11.92 11.34
N ALA A 136 -33.81 11.40 12.51
CA ALA A 136 -32.70 10.45 12.62
C ALA A 136 -32.99 9.13 11.86
N LEU A 137 -34.21 8.60 11.97
CA LEU A 137 -34.62 7.39 11.24
C LEU A 137 -34.60 7.58 9.72
N VAL A 138 -35.04 8.74 9.23
CA VAL A 138 -34.99 9.08 7.80
C VAL A 138 -33.54 9.17 7.33
N GLN A 139 -32.66 9.81 8.09
CA GLN A 139 -31.24 9.90 7.77
C GLN A 139 -30.58 8.51 7.71
N HIS A 140 -30.87 7.63 8.68
CA HIS A 140 -30.35 6.26 8.70
C HIS A 140 -30.84 5.44 7.51
N THR A 141 -32.10 5.63 7.10
CA THR A 141 -32.65 4.96 5.91
C THR A 141 -31.90 5.37 4.65
N SER A 142 -31.63 6.68 4.49
CA SER A 142 -30.81 7.19 3.37
C SER A 142 -29.39 6.60 3.37
N MET A 143 -28.74 6.50 4.53
CA MET A 143 -27.41 5.89 4.64
C MET A 143 -27.43 4.41 4.25
N LEU A 144 -28.47 3.67 4.64
CA LEU A 144 -28.62 2.27 4.25
C LEU A 144 -28.80 2.11 2.74
N ASP A 145 -29.54 3.01 2.09
CA ASP A 145 -29.69 3.01 0.64
C ASP A 145 -28.35 3.30 -0.08
N ASP A 146 -27.55 4.24 0.43
CA ASP A 146 -26.21 4.53 -0.09
C ASP A 146 -25.26 3.32 0.09
N ILE A 147 -25.32 2.65 1.24
CA ILE A 147 -24.56 1.42 1.49
C ILE A 147 -24.99 0.32 0.52
N HIS A 148 -26.29 0.10 0.33
CA HIS A 148 -26.78 -0.90 -0.62
C HIS A 148 -26.34 -0.59 -2.05
N LYS A 149 -26.39 0.67 -2.46
CA LYS A 149 -25.92 1.11 -3.79
C LYS A 149 -24.41 0.89 -3.94
N SER A 150 -23.62 1.22 -2.93
CA SER A 150 -22.17 0.96 -2.92
C SER A 150 -21.86 -0.54 -2.99
N LEU A 151 -22.55 -1.35 -2.18
CA LEU A 151 -22.42 -2.80 -2.18
C LEU A 151 -22.77 -3.39 -3.55
N GLN A 152 -23.84 -2.90 -4.18
CA GLN A 152 -24.26 -3.32 -5.52
C GLN A 152 -23.21 -2.95 -6.56
N ASN A 153 -22.65 -1.74 -6.50
CA ASN A 153 -21.58 -1.31 -7.39
C ASN A 153 -20.36 -2.23 -7.27
N VAL A 154 -19.91 -2.52 -6.05
CA VAL A 154 -18.79 -3.45 -5.79
C VAL A 154 -19.12 -4.86 -6.28
N ALA A 155 -20.33 -5.36 -6.06
CA ALA A 155 -20.74 -6.68 -6.54
C ALA A 155 -20.79 -6.78 -8.07
N THR A 156 -21.14 -5.68 -8.76
CA THR A 156 -21.13 -5.61 -10.23
C THR A 156 -19.75 -5.38 -10.83
N GLN A 157 -18.82 -4.82 -10.05
CA GLN A 157 -17.39 -4.79 -10.37
C GLN A 157 -16.82 -6.20 -10.19
N LYS A 158 -17.14 -7.09 -11.13
CA LYS A 158 -16.34 -8.30 -11.32
C LYS A 158 -14.90 -7.83 -11.55
N PRO A 159 -13.90 -8.31 -10.80
CA PRO A 159 -12.51 -7.99 -11.13
C PRO A 159 -12.25 -8.60 -12.50
N GLU A 160 -12.34 -7.77 -13.55
CA GLU A 160 -11.87 -8.13 -14.86
C GLU A 160 -10.37 -8.27 -14.71
N CYS A 161 -9.92 -9.52 -14.50
CA CYS A 161 -8.53 -9.85 -14.70
C CYS A 161 -8.18 -9.32 -16.10
N PRO A 162 -7.24 -8.37 -16.21
CA PRO A 162 -6.93 -7.77 -17.50
C PRO A 162 -6.59 -8.90 -18.45
N LYS A 163 -7.27 -9.00 -19.60
CA LYS A 163 -6.99 -10.04 -20.60
C LYS A 163 -5.49 -10.11 -20.94
N ALA A 164 -4.82 -8.95 -20.88
CA ALA A 164 -3.37 -8.81 -20.98
C ALA A 164 -2.58 -9.64 -19.93
N MET A 165 -3.00 -9.70 -18.67
CA MET A 165 -2.35 -10.55 -17.66
C MET A 165 -2.53 -12.03 -17.97
N SER A 166 -3.73 -12.44 -18.41
CA SER A 166 -3.98 -13.83 -18.80
C SER A 166 -3.09 -14.24 -19.98
N GLU A 167 -2.95 -13.38 -21.00
CA GLU A 167 -2.08 -13.62 -22.14
C GLU A 167 -0.60 -13.69 -21.73
N GLN A 168 -0.16 -12.81 -20.82
CA GLN A 168 1.20 -12.84 -20.27
C GLN A 168 1.47 -14.14 -19.49
N ILE A 169 0.51 -14.62 -18.69
CA ILE A 169 0.64 -15.89 -17.97
C ILE A 169 0.85 -17.06 -18.94
N VAL A 170 0.06 -17.12 -20.02
CA VAL A 170 0.20 -18.17 -21.06
C VAL A 170 1.56 -18.09 -21.77
N LYS A 171 2.03 -16.87 -22.06
CA LYS A 171 3.35 -16.66 -22.66
C LYS A 171 4.47 -17.13 -21.73
N ILE A 172 4.43 -16.76 -20.46
CA ILE A 172 5.40 -17.18 -19.44
C ILE A 172 5.41 -18.71 -19.30
N GLN A 173 4.25 -19.36 -19.32
CA GLN A 173 4.16 -20.83 -19.27
C GLN A 173 4.86 -21.48 -20.48
N THR A 174 4.65 -20.93 -21.67
CA THR A 174 5.30 -21.41 -22.90
C THR A 174 6.82 -21.24 -22.83
N ASP A 175 7.29 -20.08 -22.36
CA ASP A 175 8.73 -19.80 -22.20
C ASP A 175 9.37 -20.74 -21.16
N ILE A 176 8.67 -21.05 -20.06
CA ILE A 176 9.13 -22.03 -19.05
C ILE A 176 9.28 -23.43 -19.64
N GLU A 177 8.34 -23.88 -20.47
CA GLU A 177 8.43 -25.19 -21.13
C GLU A 177 9.61 -25.26 -22.10
N LYS A 178 9.86 -24.18 -22.84
CA LYS A 178 11.02 -24.07 -23.71
C LYS A 178 12.33 -24.14 -22.92
N ILE A 179 12.46 -23.34 -21.86
CA ILE A 179 13.65 -23.33 -20.98
C ILE A 179 13.90 -24.72 -20.37
N LYS A 180 12.84 -25.46 -19.99
CA LYS A 180 12.98 -26.83 -19.47
C LYS A 180 13.56 -27.78 -20.51
N THR A 181 13.15 -27.64 -21.77
CA THR A 181 13.62 -28.44 -22.89
C THR A 181 15.09 -28.14 -23.18
N ASP A 182 15.43 -26.86 -23.33
CA ASP A 182 16.82 -26.40 -23.55
C ASP A 182 17.75 -26.86 -22.41
N LEU A 183 17.28 -26.81 -21.17
CA LEU A 183 18.04 -27.29 -20.00
C LEU A 183 18.26 -28.80 -20.02
N ALA A 184 17.29 -29.59 -20.51
CA ALA A 184 17.43 -31.03 -20.64
C ALA A 184 18.45 -31.39 -21.73
N GLU A 185 18.41 -30.70 -22.87
CA GLU A 185 19.37 -30.85 -23.96
C GLU A 185 20.79 -30.48 -23.50
N ALA A 186 20.97 -29.33 -22.85
CA ALA A 186 22.27 -28.90 -22.33
C ALA A 186 22.85 -29.91 -21.32
N LYS A 187 22.00 -30.52 -20.47
CA LYS A 187 22.44 -31.58 -19.55
C LYS A 187 22.92 -32.83 -20.29
N ALA A 188 22.24 -33.22 -21.37
CA ALA A 188 22.63 -34.35 -22.20
C ALA A 188 23.97 -34.08 -22.89
N ASP A 189 24.16 -32.87 -23.44
CA ASP A 189 25.41 -32.45 -24.09
C ASP A 189 26.59 -32.45 -23.11
N ILE A 190 26.39 -31.91 -21.91
CA ILE A 190 27.41 -31.93 -20.85
C ILE A 190 27.78 -33.37 -20.46
N ALA A 191 26.80 -34.27 -20.36
CA ALA A 191 27.06 -35.68 -20.05
C ALA A 191 27.87 -36.36 -21.15
N ALA A 192 27.50 -36.15 -22.42
CA ALA A 192 28.22 -36.69 -23.57
C ALA A 192 29.66 -36.15 -23.66
N MET A 193 29.85 -34.84 -23.42
CA MET A 193 31.15 -34.21 -23.40
C MET A 193 32.05 -34.78 -22.29
N LYS A 194 31.49 -35.00 -21.09
CA LYS A 194 32.20 -35.61 -19.97
C LYS A 194 32.65 -37.04 -20.31
N GLU A 195 31.78 -37.83 -20.94
CA GLU A 195 32.13 -39.18 -21.39
C GLU A 195 33.25 -39.17 -22.43
N LEU A 196 33.18 -38.26 -23.41
CA LEU A 196 34.22 -38.10 -24.43
C LEU A 196 35.56 -37.71 -23.80
N MET A 197 35.58 -36.72 -22.90
CA MET A 197 36.80 -36.32 -22.18
C MET A 197 37.40 -37.48 -21.40
N SER A 198 36.57 -38.28 -20.72
CA SER A 198 37.06 -39.47 -20.01
C SER A 198 37.72 -40.47 -20.96
N LYS A 199 37.11 -40.75 -22.11
CA LYS A 199 37.66 -41.67 -23.12
C LYS A 199 38.98 -41.16 -23.71
N VAL A 200 39.09 -39.85 -23.97
CA VAL A 200 40.32 -39.22 -24.45
C VAL A 200 41.42 -39.35 -23.40
N LEU A 201 41.14 -39.02 -22.14
CA LEU A 201 42.11 -39.15 -21.04
C LEU A 201 42.57 -40.59 -20.85
N ASP A 202 41.66 -41.56 -20.87
CA ASP A 202 42.00 -42.98 -20.75
C ASP A 202 42.85 -43.47 -21.92
N SER A 203 42.55 -43.02 -23.15
CA SER A 203 43.32 -43.37 -24.34
C SER A 203 44.73 -42.79 -24.29
N THR A 204 44.86 -41.51 -23.92
CA THR A 204 46.14 -40.83 -23.73
C THR A 204 46.97 -41.51 -22.65
N LYS A 205 46.35 -41.88 -21.51
CA LYS A 205 47.02 -42.63 -20.43
C LYS A 205 47.54 -43.99 -20.92
N LYS A 206 46.74 -44.74 -21.67
CA LYS A 206 47.15 -46.04 -22.25
C LYS A 206 48.29 -45.90 -23.25
N LEU A 207 48.29 -44.84 -24.06
CA LEU A 207 49.37 -44.53 -25.01
C LEU A 207 50.68 -44.21 -24.29
N LEU A 208 50.62 -43.32 -23.30
CA LEU A 208 51.80 -42.94 -22.50
C LEU A 208 52.41 -44.13 -21.76
N LEU A 209 51.58 -45.02 -21.20
CA LEU A 209 52.05 -46.23 -20.53
C LEU A 209 52.66 -47.27 -21.48
N ARG A 210 52.41 -47.17 -22.79
CA ARG A 210 52.97 -48.06 -23.82
C ARG A 210 54.23 -47.53 -24.48
N MET A 211 54.60 -46.27 -24.25
CA MET A 211 55.88 -45.75 -24.73
C MET A 211 57.00 -46.27 -23.81
N PRO A 212 57.97 -47.03 -24.35
CA PRO A 212 59.14 -47.48 -23.59
C PRO A 212 60.11 -46.35 -23.26
#